data_AF-A0A3D2PXY4-F1
#
_entry.id   AF-A0A3D2PXY4-F1
#
_cell.length_a   1.000
_cell.length_b   1.000
_cell.length_c   1.000
_cell.angle_alpha   90.00
_cell.angle_beta   90.00
_cell.angle_gamma   90.00
#
_symmetry.space_group_name_H-M   'P 1'
#
loop_
_entity.id
_entity.type
_entity.pdbx_description
1 polymer ?
#
loop_
_entity_poly.entity_id
_entity_poly.type
_entity_poly.pdbx_seq_one_letter_code
_entity_poly.pdbx_strand_id
1 'polypeptide(L)' 'QEFVVGICVLLDTQNLKVYAGKRHLTIKFQDLTNYVSNRARRGNVLPKGYQNVASIEAVD' A
#
# COMPACT_ATOMS: atom_id res chain seq x y z
N GLN A 1 3.41 -11.56 -14.99
CA GLN A 1 2.65 -10.40 -15.49
C GLN A 1 2.26 -9.56 -14.27
N GLU A 2 2.26 -8.23 -14.40
CA GLU A 2 1.99 -7.32 -13.28
C GLU A 2 0.63 -6.67 -13.47
N PHE A 3 -0.15 -6.60 -12.39
CA PHE A 3 -1.51 -6.09 -12.40
C PHE A 3 -1.76 -5.22 -11.17
N VAL A 4 -2.76 -4.33 -11.28
CA VAL A 4 -3.25 -3.57 -10.13
C VAL A 4 -4.14 -4.48 -9.30
N VAL A 5 -3.79 -4.66 -8.02
CA VAL A 5 -4.53 -5.54 -7.08
C VAL A 5 -5.63 -4.77 -6.33
N GLY A 6 -5.44 -3.46 -6.11
CA GLY A 6 -6.42 -2.64 -5.40
C GLY A 6 -6.10 -1.16 -5.51
N ILE A 7 -7.12 -0.34 -5.28
CA ILE A 7 -7.06 1.12 -5.23
C ILE A 7 -7.91 1.55 -4.04
N CYS A 8 -7.41 2.47 -3.22
CA CYS A 8 -8.17 3.10 -2.14
C CYS A 8 -7.84 4.59 -2.07
N VAL A 9 -8.78 5.37 -1.54
CA VAL A 9 -8.58 6.78 -1.21
C VAL A 9 -8.27 6.84 0.29
N LEU A 10 -7.27 7.63 0.69
CA LEU A 10 -6.88 7.83 2.08
C LEU A 10 -7.04 9.31 2.47
N LEU A 11 -7.51 9.53 3.70
CA LEU A 11 -7.37 10.81 4.39
C LEU A 11 -6.02 10.89 5.11
N ASP A 12 -5.58 12.10 5.46
CA ASP A 12 -4.33 12.34 6.20
C ASP A 12 -4.34 11.80 7.64
N THR A 13 -5.53 11.55 8.18
CA THR A 13 -5.74 10.91 9.48
C THR A 13 -5.70 9.38 9.42
N GLN A 14 -5.68 8.78 8.24
CA GLN A 14 -5.82 7.34 8.05
C GLN A 14 -4.52 6.65 7.70
N ASN A 15 -4.45 5.37 8.02
CA ASN A 15 -3.34 4.49 7.71
C ASN A 15 -3.72 3.55 6.55
N LEU A 16 -2.73 3.15 5.76
CA LEU A 16 -2.91 2.15 4.71
C LEU A 16 -2.61 0.77 5.27
N LYS A 17 -3.60 -0.13 5.28
CA LYS A 17 -3.41 -1.53 5.62
C LYS A 17 -3.32 -2.38 4.35
N VAL A 18 -2.21 -3.09 4.21
CA VAL A 18 -1.92 -3.98 3.09
C VAL A 18 -1.99 -5.42 3.58
N TYR A 19 -2.85 -6.23 2.96
CA TYR A 19 -2.98 -7.65 3.28
C TYR A 19 -2.16 -8.48 2.29
N ALA A 20 -1.28 -9.34 2.81
CA ALA A 20 -0.41 -10.22 2.02
C ALA A 20 -0.45 -11.64 2.60
N GLY A 21 -1.33 -12.47 2.05
CA GLY A 21 -1.60 -13.81 2.58
C GLY A 21 -2.13 -13.76 4.02
N LYS A 22 -1.43 -14.40 4.96
CA LYS A 22 -1.79 -14.42 6.40
C LYS A 22 -1.26 -13.20 7.18
N ARG A 23 -0.47 -12.33 6.54
CA ARG A 23 0.17 -11.18 7.18
C ARG A 23 -0.49 -9.89 6.73
N HIS A 24 -0.36 -8.85 7.53
CA HIS A 24 -0.74 -7.49 7.16
C HIS A 24 0.36 -6.52 7.55
N LEU A 25 0.51 -5.46 6.74
CA LEU A 25 1.38 -4.32 6.99
C LEU A 25 0.49 -3.08 7.11
N THR A 26 0.63 -2.33 8.20
CA THR A 26 -0.01 -1.02 8.34
C THR A 26 1.04 0.06 8.14
N ILE A 27 0.84 0.93 7.17
CA ILE A 27 1.72 2.05 6.83
C ILE A 27 1.03 3.33 7.28
N LYS A 28 1.71 4.12 8.12
CA LYS A 28 1.16 5.41 8.56
C LYS A 28 1.13 6.40 7.41
N PHE A 29 0.20 7.35 7.45
CA PHE A 29 0.09 8.38 6.41
C PHE A 29 1.43 9.10 6.16
N GLN A 30 2.13 9.48 7.24
CA GLN A 30 3.43 10.15 7.15
C GLN A 30 4.49 9.31 6.42
N ASP A 31 4.47 7.99 6.63
CA ASP A 31 5.40 7.05 6.01
C ASP A 31 5.05 6.75 4.54
N LEU A 32 3.81 7.02 4.10
CA LEU A 32 3.39 6.89 2.69
C LEU A 32 4.17 7.82 1.77
N THR A 33 4.73 8.91 2.29
CA THR A 33 5.62 9.83 1.55
C THR A 33 6.74 9.08 0.82
N ASN A 34 7.22 7.96 1.39
CA ASN A 34 8.25 7.12 0.78
C ASN A 34 7.78 6.32 -0.45
N TYR A 35 6.47 6.21 -0.67
CA TYR A 35 5.85 5.48 -1.77
C TYR A 35 5.13 6.39 -2.77
N VAL A 36 5.01 7.69 -2.46
CA VAL A 36 4.47 8.69 -3.38
C VAL A 36 5.45 8.93 -4.52
N SER A 37 4.94 8.92 -5.75
CA SER A 37 5.71 9.26 -6.96
C SER A 37 4.78 9.85 -8.01
N ASN A 38 5.35 10.33 -9.13
CA ASN A 38 4.56 10.85 -10.24
C ASN A 38 3.57 9.78 -10.77
N ARG A 39 2.39 10.23 -11.22
CA ARG A 39 1.38 9.37 -11.85
C ARG A 39 1.97 8.60 -13.05
N ALA A 40 1.40 7.43 -13.33
CA ALA A 40 1.84 6.52 -14.41
C ALA A 40 3.24 5.92 -14.21
N ARG A 41 3.70 5.84 -12.97
CA ARG A 41 4.88 5.07 -12.56
C ARG A 41 4.44 3.79 -11.87
N ARG A 42 5.33 2.79 -11.86
CA ARG A 42 5.12 1.49 -11.20
C ARG A 42 5.07 1.61 -9.66
N GLY A 43 5.64 2.68 -9.10
CA GLY A 43 5.76 2.88 -7.65
C GLY A 43 6.97 2.17 -7.03
N ASN A 44 7.21 2.43 -5.75
CA ASN A 44 8.28 1.81 -4.97
C ASN A 44 7.86 0.43 -4.45
N VAL A 45 8.82 -0.47 -4.34
CA VAL A 45 8.58 -1.86 -3.94
C VAL A 45 8.33 -1.94 -2.44
N LEU A 46 7.30 -2.70 -2.04
CA LEU A 46 7.03 -2.99 -0.63
C LEU A 46 8.12 -3.87 0.01
N PRO A 47 8.28 -3.81 1.35
CA PRO A 47 9.25 -4.63 2.06
C PRO A 47 9.06 -6.13 1.77
N LYS A 48 10.16 -6.88 1.83
CA LYS A 48 10.13 -8.34 1.67
C LYS A 48 9.12 -8.97 2.65
N GLY A 49 8.31 -9.90 2.16
CA GLY A 49 7.23 -10.53 2.93
C GLY A 49 5.84 -9.90 2.75
N TYR A 50 5.75 -8.70 2.14
CA TYR A 50 4.46 -8.03 1.84
C TYR A 50 4.22 -7.79 0.35
N GLN A 51 5.05 -8.37 -0.53
CA GLN A 51 4.97 -8.15 -1.98
C GLN A 51 3.85 -8.94 -2.66
N ASN A 52 3.39 -10.04 -2.05
CA ASN A 52 2.25 -10.81 -2.54
C ASN A 52 0.93 -10.24 -2.00
N VAL A 53 0.60 -9.02 -2.44
CA VAL A 53 -0.57 -8.27 -1.98
C VAL A 53 -1.85 -8.94 -2.48
N ALA A 54 -2.82 -9.12 -1.59
CA ALA A 54 -4.15 -9.61 -1.91
C ALA A 54 -5.19 -8.49 -1.91
N SER A 55 -5.09 -7.54 -0.97
CA SER A 55 -5.98 -6.39 -0.88
C SER A 55 -5.34 -5.24 -0.10
N ILE A 56 -5.93 -4.06 -0.22
CA ILE A 56 -5.57 -2.86 0.52
C ILE A 56 -6.83 -2.21 1.10
N GLU A 57 -6.68 -1.54 2.23
CA GLU A 57 -7.77 -0.91 2.96
C GLU A 57 -7.28 0.36 3.68
N ALA A 58 -8.09 1.41 3.65
CA ALA A 58 -7.88 2.57 4.52
C ALA A 58 -8.45 2.25 5.90
N VAL A 59 -7.62 2.36 6.94
CA VAL A 59 -7.99 2.11 8.33
C VAL A 59 -7.70 3.35 9.15
N ASP A 60 -8.51 3.60 10.17
CA ASP A 60 -8.27 4.70 11.12
C ASP A 60 -7.07 4.39 12.03
#